data_AF-A0A938A1R2-F1
#
_entry.id   AF-A0A938A1R2-F1
#
_cell.length_a   1.000
_cell.length_b   1.000
_cell.length_c   1.000
_cell.angle_alpha   90.00
_cell.angle_beta   90.00
_cell.angle_gamma   90.00
#
_symmetry.space_group_name_H-M   'P 1'
#
loop_
_entity.id
_entity.type
_entity.pdbx_description
1 polymer ?
#
loop_
_entity_poly.entity_id
_entity_poly.type
_entity_poly.pdbx_seq_one_letter_code
_entity_poly.pdbx_strand_id
1 'polypeptide(L)'
;MAAILGASIGWAGNVLTIHASIEARQNEQLSRDQAVAAEVFVKFQSMVNIFYHFRNHLRESYAAVGSGSQKNPELFVLSLAGHPDTIHFTPEEKSLFIRLKKNETANDLAQWDDIHNSLVRAFQKYSDIREGFMAATPAKMKGLLELLNLPKKSSRGLHPLLLS
;
A
#
# COMPACT_ATOMS: atom_id res chain seq x y z
N MET A 1 70.72 10.80 16.35
CA MET A 1 69.83 11.75 15.64
C MET A 1 68.82 11.07 14.68
N ALA A 2 69.05 9.84 14.22
CA ALA A 2 68.12 9.15 13.31
C ALA A 2 66.73 8.81 13.91
N ALA A 3 66.63 8.61 15.23
CA ALA A 3 65.36 8.24 15.88
C ALA A 3 64.31 9.37 15.90
N ILE A 4 64.73 10.64 15.96
CA ILE A 4 63.82 11.80 16.00
C ILE A 4 63.22 12.07 14.62
N LEU A 5 64.01 11.87 13.55
CA LEU A 5 63.55 11.97 12.17
C LEU A 5 62.61 10.81 11.78
N GLY A 6 62.85 9.60 12.29
CA GLY A 6 61.94 8.47 12.09
C GLY A 6 60.58 8.65 12.77
N ALA A 7 60.57 9.20 14.00
CA ALA A 7 59.34 9.45 14.76
C ALA A 7 58.45 10.54 14.15
N SER A 8 59.05 11.57 13.54
CA SER A 8 58.32 12.68 12.92
C SER A 8 57.65 12.30 11.59
N ILE A 9 58.31 11.44 10.79
CA ILE A 9 57.74 10.89 9.55
C ILE A 9 56.59 9.92 9.86
N GLY A 10 56.74 9.08 10.90
CA GLY A 10 55.68 8.17 11.34
C GLY A 10 54.43 8.87 11.88
N TRP A 11 54.60 10.00 12.59
CA TRP A 11 53.45 10.80 13.05
C TRP A 11 52.71 11.48 11.90
N ALA A 12 53.43 12.11 10.97
CA ALA A 12 52.83 12.75 9.80
C ALA A 12 52.08 11.74 8.90
N GLY A 13 52.64 10.54 8.72
CA GLY A 13 51.99 9.46 7.98
C GLY A 13 50.67 9.00 8.61
N ASN A 14 50.65 8.82 9.94
CA ASN A 14 49.45 8.42 10.68
C ASN A 14 48.36 9.50 10.66
N VAL A 15 48.72 10.78 10.76
CA VAL A 15 47.74 11.88 10.71
C VAL A 15 47.07 11.94 9.34
N LEU A 16 47.81 11.77 8.25
CA LEU A 16 47.25 11.76 6.89
C LEU A 16 46.36 10.54 6.64
N THR A 17 46.74 9.36 7.13
CA THR A 17 45.88 8.16 7.02
C THR A 17 44.62 8.27 7.84
N ILE A 18 44.67 8.88 9.03
CA ILE A 18 43.48 9.16 9.84
C ILE A 18 42.54 10.12 9.12
N HIS A 19 43.05 11.23 8.56
CA HIS A 19 42.22 12.17 7.80
C HIS A 19 41.61 11.52 6.56
N ALA A 20 42.40 10.81 5.76
CA ALA A 20 41.90 10.08 4.60
C ALA A 20 40.86 9.01 4.99
N SER A 21 41.03 8.34 6.13
CA SER A 21 40.06 7.37 6.65
C SER A 21 38.76 8.04 7.13
N ILE A 22 38.85 9.25 7.68
CA ILE A 22 37.68 10.04 8.11
C ILE A 22 36.91 10.51 6.88
N GLU A 23 37.58 11.05 5.87
CA GLU A 23 36.97 11.47 4.61
C GLU A 23 36.35 10.29 3.85
N ALA A 24 37.07 9.15 3.78
CA ALA A 24 36.55 7.92 3.17
C ALA A 24 35.30 7.42 3.90
N ARG A 25 35.30 7.42 5.24
CA ARG A 25 34.12 7.06 6.04
C ARG A 25 32.96 8.02 5.84
N GLN A 26 33.23 9.32 5.74
CA GLN A 26 32.19 10.32 5.47
C GLN A 26 31.58 10.12 4.08
N ASN A 27 32.39 9.91 3.05
CA ASN A 27 31.90 9.64 1.70
C ASN A 27 31.12 8.33 1.60
N GLU A 28 31.60 7.28 2.27
CA GLU A 28 30.89 6.00 2.32
C GLU A 28 29.54 6.15 3.04
N GLN A 29 29.50 6.92 4.14
CA GLN A 29 28.28 7.18 4.87
C GLN A 29 27.28 8.03 4.07
N LEU A 30 27.76 9.04 3.35
CA LEU A 30 26.93 9.83 2.42
C LEU A 30 26.36 8.97 1.30
N SER A 31 27.16 8.07 0.71
CA SER A 31 26.70 7.16 -0.34
C SER A 31 25.63 6.19 0.19
N ARG A 32 25.82 5.66 1.40
CA ARG A 32 24.81 4.82 2.07
C ARG A 32 23.54 5.60 2.37
N ASP A 33 23.65 6.80 2.92
CA ASP A 33 22.49 7.65 3.23
C ASP A 33 21.72 8.04 1.95
N GLN A 34 22.41 8.28 0.83
CA GLN A 34 21.78 8.48 -0.48
C GLN A 34 21.03 7.25 -0.97
N ALA A 35 21.61 6.05 -0.82
CA ALA A 35 20.93 4.81 -1.19
C ALA A 35 19.67 4.58 -0.35
N VAL A 36 19.75 4.79 0.97
CA VAL A 36 18.59 4.69 1.88
C VAL A 36 17.53 5.74 1.53
N ALA A 37 17.94 6.97 1.20
CA ALA A 37 17.00 8.02 0.76
C ALA A 37 16.27 7.65 -0.55
N ALA A 38 16.97 6.99 -1.48
CA ALA A 38 16.36 6.50 -2.71
C ALA A 38 15.35 5.38 -2.44
N GLU A 39 15.64 4.46 -1.52
CA GLU A 39 14.71 3.40 -1.11
C GLU A 39 13.43 3.99 -0.50
N VAL A 40 13.59 4.94 0.44
CA VAL A 40 12.50 5.71 1.03
C VAL A 40 11.65 6.36 -0.06
N PHE A 41 12.29 7.05 -1.03
CA PHE A 41 11.59 7.72 -2.10
C PHE A 41 10.75 6.76 -2.95
N VAL A 42 11.30 5.59 -3.29
CA VAL A 42 10.57 4.54 -4.04
C VAL A 42 9.37 4.04 -3.23
N LYS A 43 9.51 3.81 -1.92
CA LYS A 43 8.40 3.43 -1.04
C LYS A 43 7.31 4.49 -1.02
N PHE A 44 7.67 5.77 -0.86
CA PHE A 44 6.70 6.87 -0.93
C PHE A 44 5.98 6.94 -2.28
N GLN A 45 6.72 6.82 -3.39
CA GLN A 45 6.13 6.82 -4.72
C GLN A 45 5.14 5.67 -4.88
N SER A 46 5.47 4.48 -4.36
CA SER A 46 4.58 3.32 -4.37
C SER A 46 3.30 3.60 -3.56
N MET A 47 3.42 4.12 -2.33
CA MET A 47 2.26 4.47 -1.49
C MET A 47 1.35 5.50 -2.19
N VAL A 48 1.93 6.56 -2.75
CA VAL A 48 1.16 7.62 -3.44
C VAL A 48 0.46 7.08 -4.68
N ASN A 49 1.12 6.24 -5.47
CA ASN A 49 0.50 5.59 -6.62
C ASN A 49 -0.68 4.71 -6.19
N ILE A 50 -0.52 3.90 -5.14
CA ILE A 50 -1.59 3.07 -4.59
C ILE A 50 -2.78 3.93 -4.14
N PHE A 51 -2.53 5.03 -3.44
CA PHE A 51 -3.59 5.95 -3.01
C PHE A 51 -4.30 6.61 -4.19
N TYR A 52 -3.57 6.96 -5.24
CA TYR A 52 -4.16 7.48 -6.46
C TYR A 52 -5.10 6.45 -7.10
N HIS A 53 -4.68 5.18 -7.20
CA HIS A 53 -5.52 4.10 -7.71
C HIS A 53 -6.75 3.85 -6.83
N PHE A 54 -6.58 3.76 -5.51
CA PHE A 54 -7.71 3.63 -4.57
C PHE A 54 -8.70 4.76 -4.72
N ARG A 55 -8.23 6.01 -4.78
CA ARG A 55 -9.09 7.18 -4.94
C ARG A 55 -9.90 7.12 -6.23
N ASN A 56 -9.26 6.82 -7.36
CA ASN A 56 -9.95 6.73 -8.65
C ASN A 56 -10.98 5.61 -8.64
N HIS A 57 -10.59 4.43 -8.16
CA HIS A 57 -11.47 3.27 -8.04
C HIS A 57 -12.69 3.55 -7.17
N LEU A 58 -12.48 4.12 -5.99
CA LEU A 58 -13.57 4.50 -5.09
C LEU A 58 -14.46 5.55 -5.72
N ARG A 59 -13.89 6.56 -6.39
CA ARG A 59 -14.68 7.61 -7.05
C ARG A 59 -15.57 7.06 -8.16
N GLU A 60 -15.03 6.21 -9.02
CA GLU A 60 -15.77 5.60 -10.12
C GLU A 60 -16.88 4.68 -9.60
N SER A 61 -16.55 3.83 -8.62
CA SER A 61 -17.49 2.88 -8.05
C SER A 61 -18.56 3.57 -7.20
N TYR A 62 -18.20 4.62 -6.46
CA TYR A 62 -19.13 5.44 -5.70
C TYR A 62 -20.11 6.21 -6.60
N ALA A 63 -19.65 6.68 -7.75
CA ALA A 63 -20.51 7.33 -8.74
C ALA A 63 -21.50 6.36 -9.41
N ALA A 64 -21.15 5.07 -9.48
CA ALA A 64 -21.99 4.04 -10.07
C ALA A 64 -23.12 3.54 -9.14
N VAL A 65 -23.03 3.79 -7.83
CA VAL A 65 -24.06 3.35 -6.86
C VAL A 65 -25.07 4.46 -6.55
N GLY A 66 -26.34 4.05 -6.34
CA GLY A 66 -27.40 4.99 -5.97
C GLY A 66 -27.15 5.67 -4.62
N SER A 67 -27.69 6.88 -4.42
CA SER A 67 -27.46 7.71 -3.23
C SER A 67 -27.74 7.02 -1.89
N GLY A 68 -28.69 6.07 -1.85
CA GLY A 68 -28.98 5.27 -0.65
C GLY A 68 -27.92 4.21 -0.31
N SER A 69 -27.13 3.77 -1.29
CA SER A 69 -26.07 2.75 -1.13
C SER A 69 -24.71 3.33 -0.75
N GLN A 70 -24.55 4.66 -0.84
CA GLN A 70 -23.30 5.38 -0.55
C GLN A 70 -22.87 5.33 0.92
N LYS A 71 -23.78 4.96 1.84
CA LYS A 71 -23.48 4.78 3.27
C LYS A 71 -22.85 3.42 3.60
N ASN A 72 -22.83 2.50 2.64
CA ASN A 72 -22.43 1.11 2.83
C ASN A 72 -21.20 0.82 1.93
N PRO A 73 -19.98 0.92 2.46
CA PRO A 73 -18.74 0.75 1.70
C PRO A 73 -18.67 -0.57 0.93
N GLU A 74 -19.21 -1.65 1.48
CA GLU A 74 -19.28 -2.97 0.85
C GLU A 74 -20.08 -2.99 -0.47
N LEU A 75 -20.91 -1.97 -0.73
CA LEU A 75 -21.67 -1.90 -1.98
C LEU A 75 -20.88 -1.25 -3.13
N PHE A 76 -19.85 -0.46 -2.84
CA PHE A 76 -19.08 0.27 -3.84
C PHE A 76 -17.57 0.02 -3.79
N VAL A 77 -17.02 -0.59 -2.74
CA VAL A 77 -15.62 -1.04 -2.73
C VAL A 77 -15.54 -2.36 -3.52
N LEU A 78 -15.10 -2.28 -4.77
CA LEU A 78 -14.89 -3.47 -5.60
C LEU A 78 -13.53 -4.10 -5.31
N SER A 79 -13.43 -5.42 -5.46
CA SER A 79 -12.16 -6.16 -5.40
C SER A 79 -11.17 -5.67 -6.45
N LEU A 80 -9.90 -5.59 -6.06
CA LEU A 80 -8.80 -5.25 -6.96
C LEU A 80 -8.15 -6.52 -7.50
N ALA A 81 -7.68 -6.46 -8.74
CA ALA A 81 -6.88 -7.52 -9.34
C ALA A 81 -5.48 -7.51 -8.71
N GLY A 82 -5.31 -8.25 -7.61
CA GLY A 82 -4.12 -8.21 -6.77
C GLY A 82 -4.22 -7.15 -5.68
N HIS A 83 -3.86 -7.52 -4.46
CA HIS A 83 -3.86 -6.61 -3.33
C HIS A 83 -2.49 -5.95 -3.20
N PRO A 84 -2.43 -4.63 -2.94
CA PRO A 84 -1.15 -3.97 -2.74
C PRO A 84 -0.43 -4.57 -1.53
N ASP A 85 0.88 -4.76 -1.67
CA ASP A 85 1.71 -5.27 -0.58
C ASP A 85 1.78 -4.25 0.57
N THR A 86 1.98 -4.76 1.78
CA THR A 86 2.30 -3.91 2.93
C THR A 86 3.69 -3.31 2.76
N ILE A 87 3.83 -2.02 3.08
CA ILE A 87 5.11 -1.32 3.03
C ILE A 87 5.49 -0.94 4.45
N HIS A 88 6.73 -1.22 4.86
CA HIS A 88 7.27 -0.85 6.15
C HIS A 88 8.60 -0.12 5.98
N PHE A 89 8.80 0.93 6.76
CA PHE A 89 10.11 1.55 6.84
C PHE A 89 11.04 0.74 7.76
N THR A 90 12.26 0.49 7.30
CA THR A 90 13.30 -0.18 8.09
C THR A 90 13.85 0.74 9.18
N PRO A 91 14.56 0.19 10.20
CA PRO A 91 15.22 1.02 11.20
C PRO A 91 16.18 2.04 10.59
N GLU A 92 16.90 1.68 9.53
CA GLU A 92 17.83 2.55 8.82
C GLU A 92 17.10 3.73 8.16
N GLU A 93 15.97 3.48 7.51
CA GLU A 93 15.12 4.51 6.90
C GLU A 93 14.50 5.43 7.96
N LYS A 94 14.00 4.87 9.07
CA LYS A 94 13.47 5.68 10.19
C LYS A 94 14.57 6.54 10.83
N SER A 95 15.80 6.03 10.90
CA SER A 95 16.96 6.80 11.37
C SER A 95 17.29 7.99 10.46
N LEU A 96 17.03 7.86 9.15
CA LEU A 96 17.20 8.95 8.20
C LEU A 96 16.20 10.07 8.47
N PHE A 97 14.95 9.75 8.84
CA PHE A 97 13.94 10.74 9.19
C PHE A 97 14.33 11.56 10.43
N ILE A 98 14.83 10.89 11.47
CA ILE A 98 15.30 11.56 12.70
C ILE A 98 16.44 12.54 12.41
N ARG A 99 17.29 12.24 11.42
CA ARG A 99 18.39 13.09 11.00
C ARG A 99 17.95 14.39 10.30
N LEU A 100 16.68 14.51 9.86
CA LEU A 100 16.18 15.68 9.12
C LEU A 100 16.03 16.97 9.96
N LYS A 101 16.48 17.00 11.23
CA LYS A 101 16.49 18.16 12.16
C LYS A 101 15.14 18.83 12.44
N LYS A 102 14.06 18.45 11.74
CA LYS A 102 12.68 18.88 11.97
C LYS A 102 11.88 17.72 12.53
N ASN A 103 11.74 17.70 13.86
CA ASN A 103 11.07 16.61 14.58
C ASN A 103 9.62 16.37 14.11
N GLU A 104 8.90 17.43 13.75
CA GLU A 104 7.52 17.33 13.23
C GLU A 104 7.49 16.55 11.90
N THR A 105 8.33 16.94 10.95
CA THR A 105 8.44 16.27 9.65
C THR A 105 8.91 14.82 9.78
N ALA A 106 9.80 14.53 10.73
CA ALA A 106 10.25 13.16 10.99
C ALA A 106 9.12 12.27 11.52
N ASN A 107 8.32 12.78 12.45
CA ASN A 107 7.17 12.06 12.99
C ASN A 107 6.07 11.84 11.95
N ASP A 108 5.83 12.82 11.08
CA ASP A 108 4.86 12.70 9.99
C ASP A 108 5.31 11.62 9.01
N LEU A 109 6.58 11.67 8.55
CA LEU A 109 7.15 10.68 7.63
C LEU A 109 7.12 9.26 8.22
N ALA A 110 7.41 9.12 9.51
CA ALA A 110 7.44 7.83 10.19
C ALA A 110 6.08 7.15 10.32
N GLN A 111 4.97 7.87 10.12
CA GLN A 111 3.60 7.32 10.17
C GLN A 111 3.04 6.92 8.81
N TRP A 112 3.74 7.23 7.72
CA TRP A 112 3.21 6.97 6.37
C TRP A 112 3.06 5.48 6.05
N ASP A 113 3.95 4.63 6.55
CA ASP A 113 3.81 3.18 6.43
C ASP A 113 2.54 2.68 7.12
N ASP A 114 2.26 3.17 8.33
CA ASP A 114 1.03 2.85 9.07
C ASP A 114 -0.23 3.34 8.36
N ILE A 115 -0.23 4.58 7.85
CA ILE A 115 -1.37 5.14 7.08
C ILE A 115 -1.62 4.30 5.83
N HIS A 116 -0.56 3.98 5.09
CA HIS A 116 -0.65 3.15 3.89
C HIS A 116 -1.22 1.77 4.20
N ASN A 117 -0.64 1.07 5.17
CA ASN A 117 -1.08 -0.28 5.52
C ASN A 117 -2.50 -0.30 6.11
N SER A 118 -2.89 0.74 6.85
CA SER A 118 -4.26 0.89 7.35
C SER A 118 -5.27 1.03 6.21
N LEU A 119 -4.97 1.85 5.20
CA LEU A 119 -5.82 2.03 4.02
C LEU A 119 -5.92 0.75 3.19
N VAL A 120 -4.79 0.06 2.96
CA VAL A 120 -4.78 -1.24 2.26
C VAL A 120 -5.66 -2.25 2.99
N ARG A 121 -5.53 -2.37 4.32
CA ARG A 121 -6.36 -3.28 5.13
C ARG A 121 -7.85 -2.89 5.11
N ALA A 122 -8.16 -1.60 5.17
CA ALA A 122 -9.54 -1.14 5.10
C ALA A 122 -10.17 -1.50 3.75
N PHE A 123 -9.44 -1.27 2.67
CA PHE A 123 -9.86 -1.62 1.32
C PHE A 123 -10.07 -3.12 1.17
N GLN A 124 -9.09 -3.93 1.62
CA GLN A 124 -9.18 -5.39 1.67
C GLN A 124 -10.44 -5.85 2.37
N LYS A 125 -10.68 -5.35 3.59
CA LYS A 125 -11.80 -5.76 4.42
C LYS A 125 -13.14 -5.56 3.73
N TYR A 126 -13.37 -4.40 3.13
CA TYR A 126 -14.65 -4.12 2.46
C TYR A 126 -14.80 -4.85 1.12
N SER A 127 -13.68 -5.07 0.41
CA SER A 127 -13.63 -5.98 -0.75
C SER A 127 -14.05 -7.39 -0.37
N ASP A 128 -13.45 -7.97 0.68
CA ASP A 128 -13.73 -9.33 1.13
C ASP A 128 -15.18 -9.51 1.61
N ILE A 129 -15.70 -8.52 2.34
CA ILE A 129 -17.12 -8.49 2.75
C ILE A 129 -18.02 -8.54 1.51
N ARG A 130 -17.71 -7.73 0.49
CA ARG A 130 -18.48 -7.70 -0.76
C ARG A 130 -18.41 -9.02 -1.50
N GLU A 131 -17.23 -9.63 -1.62
CA GLU A 131 -17.08 -10.95 -2.22
C GLU A 131 -17.87 -12.02 -1.46
N GLY A 132 -17.84 -11.96 -0.11
CA GLY A 132 -18.67 -12.80 0.74
C GLY A 132 -20.17 -12.64 0.45
N PHE A 133 -20.65 -11.40 0.31
CA PHE A 133 -22.04 -11.15 -0.10
C PHE A 133 -22.36 -11.68 -1.50
N MET A 134 -21.47 -11.47 -2.47
CA MET A 134 -21.67 -11.94 -3.84
C MET A 134 -21.64 -13.47 -3.95
N ALA A 135 -20.81 -14.14 -3.15
CA ALA A 135 -20.75 -15.60 -3.07
C ALA A 135 -21.94 -16.20 -2.29
N ALA A 136 -22.39 -15.53 -1.22
CA ALA A 136 -23.53 -15.96 -0.41
C ALA A 136 -24.88 -15.70 -1.09
N THR A 137 -24.94 -14.78 -2.07
CA THR A 137 -26.10 -14.59 -2.92
C THR A 137 -26.03 -15.63 -4.03
N PRO A 138 -26.69 -16.81 -3.90
CA PRO A 138 -26.51 -17.86 -4.87
C PRO A 138 -27.12 -17.41 -6.19
N ALA A 139 -26.82 -18.17 -7.24
CA ALA A 139 -27.45 -18.19 -8.56
C ALA A 139 -29.01 -18.25 -8.62
N LYS A 140 -29.73 -17.88 -7.56
CA LYS A 140 -31.18 -17.65 -7.51
C LYS A 140 -31.64 -16.59 -8.50
N MET A 141 -30.80 -15.63 -8.89
CA MET A 141 -31.12 -14.72 -10.01
C MET A 141 -31.05 -15.42 -11.38
N LYS A 142 -30.17 -16.42 -11.54
CA LYS A 142 -30.01 -17.15 -12.80
C LYS A 142 -31.20 -18.10 -13.05
N GLY A 143 -31.67 -18.80 -12.02
CA GLY A 143 -32.88 -19.63 -12.11
C GLY A 143 -34.18 -18.83 -12.27
N LEU A 144 -34.28 -17.62 -11.69
CA LEU A 144 -35.45 -16.75 -11.86
C LEU A 144 -35.50 -16.12 -13.26
N LEU A 145 -34.33 -15.81 -13.85
CA LEU A 145 -34.22 -15.31 -15.24
C LEU A 145 -34.47 -16.41 -16.28
N GLU A 146 -34.13 -17.67 -16.02
CA GLU A 146 -34.52 -18.81 -16.86
C GLU A 146 -36.04 -19.07 -16.82
N LEU A 147 -36.68 -18.94 -15.64
CA LEU A 147 -38.14 -19.04 -15.51
C LEU A 147 -38.90 -17.87 -16.16
N LEU A 148 -38.31 -16.68 -16.21
CA LEU A 148 -38.89 -15.49 -16.88
C LEU A 148 -38.69 -15.48 -18.40
N ASN A 149 -37.76 -16.29 -18.93
CA ASN A 149 -37.51 -16.46 -20.37
C ASN A 149 -38.30 -17.61 -21.01
N LEU A 150 -39.29 -18.19 -20.31
CA LEU A 150 -40.21 -19.13 -20.95
C LEU A 150 -41.02 -18.38 -22.03
N PRO A 151 -40.96 -18.80 -23.31
CA PRO A 151 -41.82 -18.23 -24.33
C PRO A 151 -43.27 -18.44 -23.94
N LYS A 152 -44.09 -17.39 -24.11
CA LYS A 152 -45.53 -17.24 -23.78
C LYS A 152 -46.49 -18.33 -24.28
N LYS A 153 -46.01 -19.46 -24.81
CA LYS A 153 -46.81 -20.49 -25.49
C LYS A 153 -47.07 -21.77 -24.68
N SER A 154 -46.66 -21.85 -23.40
CA SER A 154 -46.89 -23.04 -22.56
C SER A 154 -47.82 -22.81 -21.37
N SER A 155 -48.80 -21.89 -21.48
CA SER A 155 -49.87 -21.71 -20.48
C SER A 155 -51.19 -22.43 -20.83
N ARG A 156 -51.19 -23.33 -21.81
CA ARG A 156 -52.34 -24.24 -22.05
C ARG A 156 -51.99 -25.61 -21.48
N GLY A 157 -52.32 -25.83 -20.22
CA GLY A 157 -52.24 -27.17 -19.62
C GLY A 157 -51.88 -27.21 -18.15
N LEU A 158 -52.49 -26.36 -17.31
CA LEU A 158 -52.53 -26.63 -15.86
C LEU A 158 -54.00 -26.63 -15.44
N HIS A 159 -54.52 -27.85 -15.31
CA HIS A 159 -55.81 -28.16 -14.70
C HIS A 159 -55.83 -27.66 -13.23
N PRO A 160 -56.99 -27.24 -12.69
CA PRO A 160 -57.08 -26.80 -11.30
C PRO A 160 -57.14 -28.03 -10.39
N LEU A 161 -56.07 -28.31 -9.67
CA LEU A 161 -56.10 -29.14 -8.48
C LEU A 161 -55.30 -28.41 -7.42
N LEU A 162 -56.00 -27.59 -6.63
CA LEU A 162 -55.71 -27.29 -5.22
C LEU A 162 -56.87 -26.42 -4.70
N LEU A 163 -58.05 -27.05 -4.61
CA LEU A 163 -59.10 -26.68 -3.66
C LEU A 163 -59.64 -27.99 -3.07
N SER A 164 -59.05 -28.38 -1.95
CA SER A 164 -59.64 -29.21 -0.90
C SER A 164 -58.88 -28.94 0.39
#